data_AF-A0A957CWU3-F1
#
_entry.id   AF-A0A957CWU3-F1
#
_cell.length_a   1.000
_cell.length_b   1.000
_cell.length_c   1.000
_cell.angle_alpha   90.00
_cell.angle_beta   90.00
_cell.angle_gamma   90.00
#
_symmetry.space_group_name_H-M   'P 1'
#
loop_
_entity.id
_entity.type
_entity.pdbx_description
1 polymer ?
#
loop_
_entity_poly.entity_id
_entity_poly.type
_entity_poly.pdbx_seq_one_letter_code
_entity_poly.pdbx_strand_id
1 'polypeptide(L)'
;MSTTWKLESLLQLVRRRYPEWQDFTHPSFVQDEITYKQNSAAKAAVLLNQAELDRLIAVGDHDEMMQRLDRVARDNNLLWRNVPSAGDTAVLSYPNLDKPTFCTQMRNLLYGDRTTPERLQTFSDYLQNHNLPNKWPFPTYFLFICHPETEMFVKPRTAEWLLKFMGLPLRVSGPPNGETYTAVHHVASLLHEELRPFGVRDMVDVQSFIWVCAYEGKKRTGRLDAKGQVDLDIPPSVPQMNTHYEITAVPTLIHEPATWE
;
A
#
# COMPACT_ATOMS: atom_id res chain seq x y z
N MET A 1 3.81 24.09 -5.23
CA MET A 1 2.63 24.65 -5.94
C MET A 1 1.38 24.15 -5.25
N SER A 2 0.38 25.02 -5.04
CA SER A 2 -0.70 24.91 -4.03
C SER A 2 -1.39 23.54 -3.94
N THR A 3 -0.88 22.67 -3.05
CA THR A 3 -1.53 21.42 -2.61
C THR A 3 -2.73 21.67 -1.68
N THR A 4 -2.85 22.89 -1.16
CA THR A 4 -3.86 23.28 -0.18
C THR A 4 -5.29 22.97 -0.64
N TRP A 5 -5.64 23.16 -1.92
CA TRP A 5 -7.00 22.88 -2.39
C TRP A 5 -7.30 21.37 -2.51
N LYS A 6 -6.31 20.56 -2.85
CA LYS A 6 -6.44 19.09 -2.93
C LYS A 6 -6.67 18.54 -1.53
N LEU A 7 -5.87 18.99 -0.56
CA LEU A 7 -6.06 18.63 0.84
C LEU A 7 -7.44 19.05 1.35
N GLU A 8 -7.87 20.29 1.11
CA GLU A 8 -9.21 20.77 1.50
C GLU A 8 -10.33 19.92 0.89
N SER A 9 -10.17 19.50 -0.37
CA SER A 9 -11.13 18.62 -1.04
C SER A 9 -11.17 17.22 -0.40
N LEU A 10 -10.02 16.66 0.00
CA LEU A 10 -9.97 15.40 0.76
C LEU A 10 -10.60 15.56 2.16
N LEU A 11 -10.33 16.67 2.84
CA LEU A 11 -10.93 16.99 4.15
C LEU A 11 -12.46 17.09 4.06
N GLN A 12 -13.00 17.65 2.97
CA GLN A 12 -14.44 17.66 2.73
C GLN A 12 -15.01 16.25 2.55
N LEU A 13 -14.28 15.36 1.86
CA LEU A 13 -14.71 13.96 1.67
C LEU A 13 -14.73 13.18 2.99
N VAL A 14 -13.70 13.29 3.84
CA VAL A 14 -13.72 12.61 5.16
C VAL A 14 -14.84 13.15 6.05
N ARG A 15 -15.05 14.48 6.06
CA ARG A 15 -16.11 15.14 6.85
C ARG A 15 -17.52 14.78 6.41
N ARG A 16 -17.69 14.34 5.16
CA ARG A 16 -18.98 13.83 4.67
C ARG A 16 -19.35 12.50 5.32
N ARG A 17 -18.35 11.64 5.55
CA ARG A 17 -18.54 10.35 6.22
C ARG A 17 -18.58 10.51 7.74
N TYR A 18 -17.75 11.39 8.26
CA TYR A 18 -17.59 11.69 9.68
C TYR A 18 -17.86 13.18 9.92
N PRO A 19 -19.13 13.59 10.12
CA PRO A 19 -19.46 14.98 10.42
C PRO A 19 -18.62 15.50 11.59
N GLU A 20 -18.18 16.76 11.51
CA GLU A 20 -17.34 17.39 12.54
C GLU A 20 -15.94 16.76 12.73
N TRP A 21 -15.48 15.94 11.77
CA TRP A 21 -14.09 15.47 11.76
C TRP A 21 -13.12 16.65 11.79
N GLN A 22 -12.35 16.73 12.88
CA GLN A 22 -11.31 17.73 13.10
C GLN A 22 -9.92 17.14 12.94
N ASP A 23 -9.70 15.92 13.44
CA ASP A 23 -8.39 15.27 13.47
C ASP A 23 -8.51 13.73 13.52
N PHE A 24 -7.36 13.06 13.55
CA PHE A 24 -7.26 11.59 13.62
C PHE A 24 -7.75 10.98 14.94
N THR A 25 -8.17 11.78 15.92
CA THR A 25 -8.75 11.31 17.19
C THR A 25 -10.28 11.24 17.16
N HIS A 26 -10.92 11.63 16.05
CA HIS A 26 -12.37 11.59 15.89
C HIS A 26 -12.95 10.18 16.24
N PRO A 27 -13.82 10.04 17.25
CA PRO A 27 -14.17 8.75 17.84
C PRO A 27 -14.67 7.70 16.84
N SER A 28 -15.62 8.05 15.97
CA SER A 28 -16.15 7.10 14.98
C SER A 28 -15.12 6.76 13.89
N PHE A 29 -14.20 7.68 13.56
CA PHE A 29 -13.15 7.39 12.58
C PHE A 29 -12.13 6.41 13.18
N VAL A 30 -11.76 6.64 14.45
CA VAL A 30 -10.87 5.74 15.19
C VAL A 30 -11.48 4.34 15.33
N GLN A 31 -12.77 4.26 15.67
CA GLN A 31 -13.48 3.00 15.81
C GLN A 31 -13.60 2.25 14.47
N ASP A 32 -14.07 2.94 13.43
CA ASP A 32 -14.40 2.32 12.15
C ASP A 32 -13.17 1.95 11.33
N GLU A 33 -12.10 2.75 11.41
CA GLU A 33 -10.97 2.65 10.49
C GLU A 33 -9.63 2.37 11.17
N ILE A 34 -9.35 2.93 12.34
CA ILE A 34 -7.98 2.89 12.91
C ILE A 34 -7.76 1.66 13.79
N THR A 35 -8.64 1.43 14.75
CA THR A 35 -8.38 0.56 15.92
C THR A 35 -8.02 -0.86 15.51
N TYR A 36 -8.80 -1.46 14.61
CA TYR A 36 -8.55 -2.84 14.19
C TYR A 36 -7.26 -2.98 13.37
N LYS A 37 -6.88 -1.98 12.57
CA LYS A 37 -5.64 -2.00 11.78
C LYS A 37 -4.41 -1.90 12.68
N GLN A 38 -4.47 -1.00 13.67
CA GLN A 38 -3.43 -0.88 14.69
C GLN A 38 -3.27 -2.17 15.51
N ASN A 39 -4.38 -2.81 15.89
CA ASN A 39 -4.33 -4.10 16.57
C ASN A 39 -3.68 -5.19 15.70
N SER A 40 -3.97 -5.23 14.39
CA SER A 40 -3.32 -6.15 13.46
C SER A 40 -1.81 -5.87 13.33
N ALA A 41 -1.40 -4.61 13.29
CA ALA A 41 0.02 -4.23 13.26
C ALA A 41 0.75 -4.65 14.54
N ALA A 42 0.17 -4.39 15.72
CA ALA A 42 0.73 -4.83 17.00
C ALA A 42 0.88 -6.36 17.07
N LYS A 43 -0.09 -7.11 16.53
CA LYS A 43 -0.02 -8.57 16.43
C LYS A 43 1.07 -9.04 15.47
N ALA A 44 1.23 -8.37 14.35
CA ALA A 44 2.29 -8.65 13.38
C ALA A 44 3.68 -8.40 13.96
N ALA A 45 3.87 -7.33 14.73
CA ALA A 45 5.13 -7.04 15.43
C ALA A 45 5.55 -8.17 16.39
N VAL A 46 4.61 -8.94 16.94
CA VAL A 46 4.92 -10.12 17.76
C VAL A 46 5.16 -11.36 16.89
N LEU A 47 4.28 -11.64 15.92
CA LEU A 47 4.29 -12.90 15.19
C LEU A 47 5.30 -12.96 14.05
N LEU A 48 5.59 -11.81 13.44
CA LEU A 48 6.32 -11.66 12.18
C LEU A 48 7.52 -10.71 12.30
N ASN A 49 8.02 -10.41 13.51
CA ASN A 49 9.26 -9.64 13.63
C ASN A 49 10.47 -10.40 13.04
N GLN A 50 11.50 -9.65 12.68
CA GLN A 50 12.71 -10.19 12.03
C GLN A 50 13.34 -11.33 12.82
N ALA A 51 13.55 -11.17 14.13
CA ALA A 51 14.20 -12.18 14.96
C ALA A 51 13.45 -13.52 14.93
N GLU A 52 12.12 -13.46 14.93
CA GLU A 52 11.28 -14.65 14.94
C GLU A 52 11.18 -15.30 13.55
N LEU A 53 11.12 -14.51 12.47
CA LEU A 53 11.20 -15.06 11.11
C LEU A 53 12.56 -15.73 10.86
N ASP A 54 13.65 -15.09 11.31
CA ASP A 54 15.00 -15.63 11.20
C ASP A 54 15.16 -16.93 12.00
N ARG A 55 14.60 -16.98 13.22
CA ARG A 55 14.58 -18.19 14.03
C ARG A 55 13.83 -19.32 13.32
N LEU A 56 12.62 -19.06 12.80
CA LEU A 56 11.80 -20.06 12.12
C LEU A 56 12.50 -20.62 10.87
N ILE A 57 13.14 -19.76 10.07
CA ILE A 57 13.94 -20.18 8.92
C ILE A 57 15.14 -21.03 9.36
N ALA A 58 15.87 -20.61 10.39
CA ALA A 58 17.06 -21.31 10.86
C ALA A 58 16.77 -22.73 11.38
N VAL A 59 15.61 -22.93 12.02
CA VAL A 59 15.18 -24.26 12.50
C VAL A 59 14.36 -25.04 11.45
N GLY A 60 14.10 -24.45 10.29
CA GLY A 60 13.34 -25.07 9.20
C GLY A 60 11.83 -25.18 9.43
N ASP A 61 11.27 -24.45 10.41
CA ASP A 61 9.85 -24.48 10.77
C ASP A 61 9.03 -23.54 9.88
N HIS A 62 9.06 -23.84 8.58
CA HIS A 62 8.35 -23.09 7.54
C HIS A 62 6.83 -23.23 7.68
N ASP A 63 6.34 -24.34 8.22
CA ASP A 63 4.91 -24.55 8.45
C ASP A 63 4.35 -23.58 9.48
N GLU A 64 5.06 -23.36 10.59
CA GLU A 64 4.66 -22.35 11.57
C GLU A 64 4.73 -20.92 10.97
N MET A 65 5.75 -20.60 10.18
CA MET A 65 5.81 -19.30 9.50
C MET A 65 4.60 -19.08 8.57
N MET A 66 4.23 -20.09 7.78
CA MET A 66 3.03 -20.05 6.93
C MET A 66 1.75 -19.87 7.74
N GLN A 67 1.62 -20.56 8.88
CA GLN A 67 0.46 -20.41 9.78
C GLN A 67 0.37 -19.01 10.39
N ARG A 68 1.50 -18.38 10.72
CA ARG A 68 1.52 -17.01 11.23
C ARG A 68 1.15 -15.98 10.17
N LEU A 69 1.68 -16.13 8.95
CA LEU A 69 1.28 -15.30 7.81
C LEU A 69 -0.24 -15.39 7.59
N ASP A 70 -0.80 -16.61 7.57
CA ASP A 70 -2.23 -16.81 7.43
C ASP A 70 -3.02 -16.20 8.61
N ARG A 71 -2.58 -16.40 9.85
CA ARG A 71 -3.20 -15.81 11.05
C ARG A 71 -3.28 -14.29 10.96
N VAL A 72 -2.19 -13.65 10.54
CA VAL A 72 -2.11 -12.19 10.40
C VAL A 72 -2.92 -11.68 9.20
N ALA A 73 -2.93 -12.40 8.08
CA ALA A 73 -3.74 -12.07 6.92
C ALA A 73 -5.25 -12.19 7.19
N ARG A 74 -5.64 -13.01 8.18
CA ARG A 74 -7.03 -13.22 8.57
C ARG A 74 -7.54 -12.29 9.67
N ASP A 75 -6.65 -11.52 10.28
CA ASP A 75 -6.92 -10.72 11.48
C ASP A 75 -7.90 -9.57 11.24
N ASN A 76 -8.00 -9.09 9.99
CA ASN A 76 -8.93 -8.04 9.60
C ASN A 76 -9.53 -8.29 8.20
N ASN A 77 -10.29 -7.30 7.70
CA ASN A 77 -11.03 -7.34 6.44
C ASN A 77 -10.32 -6.59 5.29
N LEU A 78 -9.04 -6.20 5.45
CA LEU A 78 -8.32 -5.47 4.41
C LEU A 78 -8.04 -6.35 3.19
N LEU A 79 -7.73 -7.62 3.39
CA LEU A 79 -7.50 -8.59 2.33
C LEU A 79 -8.80 -9.28 1.91
N TRP A 80 -9.02 -9.38 0.60
CA TRP A 80 -10.15 -10.14 0.04
C TRP A 80 -9.85 -11.63 0.04
N ARG A 81 -10.63 -12.40 0.80
CA ARG A 81 -10.35 -13.83 1.08
C ARG A 81 -11.50 -14.78 0.71
N ASN A 82 -12.56 -14.30 0.07
CA ASN A 82 -13.79 -15.09 -0.15
C ASN A 82 -13.60 -16.31 -1.07
N VAL A 83 -12.46 -16.40 -1.77
CA VAL A 83 -12.11 -17.52 -2.63
C VAL A 83 -10.64 -17.90 -2.39
N PRO A 84 -10.34 -19.14 -1.97
CA PRO A 84 -8.97 -19.54 -1.61
C PRO A 84 -7.96 -19.38 -2.74
N SER A 85 -8.34 -19.70 -3.98
CA SER A 85 -7.44 -19.71 -5.15
C SER A 85 -7.38 -18.38 -5.91
N ALA A 86 -8.31 -17.47 -5.64
CA ALA A 86 -8.44 -16.21 -6.36
C ALA A 86 -8.52 -14.99 -5.44
N GLY A 87 -8.34 -15.15 -4.12
CA GLY A 87 -8.26 -14.05 -3.17
C GLY A 87 -6.90 -13.36 -3.18
N ASP A 88 -6.72 -12.38 -2.31
CA ASP A 88 -5.44 -11.71 -2.13
C ASP A 88 -4.41 -12.65 -1.48
N THR A 89 -4.85 -13.60 -0.65
CA THR A 89 -3.99 -14.57 0.04
C THR A 89 -3.76 -15.86 -0.75
N ALA A 90 -4.09 -15.90 -2.04
CA ALA A 90 -4.10 -17.13 -2.84
C ALA A 90 -2.75 -17.86 -2.86
N VAL A 91 -1.64 -17.13 -2.78
CA VAL A 91 -0.29 -17.71 -2.74
C VAL A 91 -0.08 -18.60 -1.51
N LEU A 92 -0.68 -18.28 -0.35
CA LEU A 92 -0.52 -19.06 0.88
C LEU A 92 -1.18 -20.45 0.81
N SER A 93 -2.12 -20.63 -0.12
CA SER A 93 -2.84 -21.90 -0.33
C SER A 93 -2.47 -22.55 -1.67
N TYR A 94 -1.41 -22.08 -2.33
CA TYR A 94 -1.02 -22.60 -3.63
C TYR A 94 -0.52 -24.06 -3.51
N PRO A 95 -1.03 -25.00 -4.32
CA PRO A 95 -0.59 -26.38 -4.28
C PRO A 95 0.91 -26.50 -4.56
N ASN A 96 1.61 -27.32 -3.77
CA ASN A 96 3.05 -27.58 -3.93
C ASN A 96 3.94 -26.33 -3.83
N LEU A 97 3.51 -25.29 -3.10
CA LEU A 97 4.38 -24.16 -2.78
C LEU A 97 5.67 -24.65 -2.10
N ASP A 98 6.82 -24.28 -2.66
CA ASP A 98 8.12 -24.45 -2.02
C ASP A 98 8.21 -23.53 -0.79
N LYS A 99 7.77 -24.05 0.35
CA LYS A 99 7.68 -23.28 1.61
C LYS A 99 9.05 -22.74 2.06
N PRO A 100 10.16 -23.51 2.04
CA PRO A 100 11.48 -22.96 2.35
C PRO A 100 11.85 -21.70 1.56
N THR A 101 11.73 -21.77 0.23
CA THR A 101 12.07 -20.63 -0.63
C THR A 101 11.09 -19.48 -0.42
N PHE A 102 9.78 -19.76 -0.36
CA PHE A 102 8.77 -18.73 -0.13
C PHE A 102 8.97 -18.00 1.20
N CYS A 103 9.24 -18.71 2.29
CA CYS A 103 9.49 -18.13 3.60
C CYS A 103 10.73 -17.23 3.59
N THR A 104 11.80 -17.66 2.92
CA THR A 104 13.02 -16.85 2.72
C THR A 104 12.71 -15.57 1.96
N GLN A 105 11.94 -15.65 0.87
CA GLN A 105 11.54 -14.49 0.07
C GLN A 105 10.61 -13.54 0.85
N MET A 106 9.69 -14.09 1.65
CA MET A 106 8.84 -13.29 2.56
C MET A 106 9.66 -12.58 3.62
N ARG A 107 10.66 -13.23 4.24
CA ARG A 107 11.58 -12.53 5.15
C ARG A 107 12.28 -11.40 4.41
N ASN A 108 12.86 -11.68 3.25
CA ASN A 108 13.61 -10.69 2.49
C ASN A 108 12.75 -9.50 2.05
N LEU A 109 11.47 -9.72 1.73
CA LEU A 109 10.51 -8.67 1.49
C LEU A 109 10.38 -7.73 2.69
N LEU A 110 10.20 -8.31 3.90
CA LEU A 110 9.89 -7.56 5.10
C LEU A 110 11.12 -6.92 5.76
N TYR A 111 12.27 -7.60 5.76
CA TYR A 111 13.44 -7.22 6.55
C TYR A 111 14.77 -7.32 5.79
N GLY A 112 14.75 -7.45 4.46
CA GLY A 112 15.98 -7.36 3.67
C GLY A 112 16.61 -5.97 3.71
N ASP A 113 17.90 -5.87 3.42
CA ASP A 113 18.70 -4.63 3.54
C ASP A 113 18.48 -3.64 2.39
N ARG A 114 17.87 -4.07 1.28
CA ARG A 114 17.57 -3.21 0.13
C ARG A 114 16.38 -2.30 0.41
N THR A 115 16.17 -1.30 -0.44
CA THR A 115 15.00 -0.42 -0.32
C THR A 115 13.69 -1.21 -0.48
N THR A 116 12.59 -0.76 0.15
CA THR A 116 11.30 -1.45 0.03
C THR A 116 10.84 -1.66 -1.42
N PRO A 117 10.96 -0.68 -2.35
CA PRO A 117 10.65 -0.90 -3.76
C PRO A 117 11.44 -2.04 -4.40
N GLU A 118 12.74 -2.17 -4.12
CA GLU A 118 13.59 -3.25 -4.64
C GLU A 118 13.24 -4.61 -4.04
N ARG A 119 12.92 -4.65 -2.73
CA ARG A 119 12.47 -5.86 -2.03
C ARG A 119 11.13 -6.35 -2.60
N LEU A 120 10.19 -5.43 -2.81
CA LEU A 120 8.91 -5.72 -3.44
C LEU A 120 9.06 -6.22 -4.88
N GLN A 121 9.93 -5.59 -5.68
CA GLN A 121 10.22 -6.02 -7.04
C GLN A 121 10.78 -7.45 -7.04
N THR A 122 11.80 -7.71 -6.22
CA THR A 122 12.43 -9.04 -6.10
C THR A 122 11.42 -10.12 -5.70
N PHE A 123 10.56 -9.82 -4.72
CA PHE A 123 9.51 -10.73 -4.29
C PHE A 123 8.48 -11.00 -5.39
N SER A 124 8.07 -9.95 -6.12
CA SER A 124 7.15 -10.05 -7.25
C SER A 124 7.74 -10.90 -8.39
N ASP A 125 9.00 -10.67 -8.74
CA ASP A 125 9.72 -11.42 -9.78
C ASP A 125 9.82 -12.90 -9.40
N TYR A 126 10.10 -13.20 -8.13
CA TYR A 126 10.09 -14.57 -7.61
C TYR A 126 8.72 -15.24 -7.84
N LEU A 127 7.62 -14.60 -7.42
CA LEU A 127 6.28 -15.16 -7.60
C LEU A 127 5.96 -15.38 -9.09
N GLN A 128 6.30 -14.41 -9.94
CA GLN A 128 6.06 -14.48 -11.37
C GLN A 128 6.85 -15.62 -12.04
N ASN A 129 8.14 -15.74 -11.74
CA ASN A 129 9.02 -16.78 -12.31
C ASN A 129 8.61 -18.21 -11.91
N HIS A 130 7.89 -18.36 -10.79
CA HIS A 130 7.38 -19.63 -10.31
C HIS A 130 5.88 -19.84 -10.62
N ASN A 131 5.27 -18.98 -11.44
CA ASN A 131 3.84 -19.02 -11.79
C ASN A 131 2.90 -19.02 -10.57
N LEU A 132 3.30 -18.32 -9.51
CA LEU A 132 2.54 -18.18 -8.27
C LEU A 132 1.57 -16.98 -8.35
N PRO A 133 0.47 -16.99 -7.57
CA PRO A 133 -0.43 -15.85 -7.48
C PRO A 133 0.31 -14.59 -7.01
N ASN A 134 0.29 -13.54 -7.84
CA ASN A 134 1.06 -12.33 -7.59
C ASN A 134 0.17 -11.08 -7.67
N LYS A 135 -0.22 -10.56 -6.50
CA LYS A 135 -1.23 -9.51 -6.39
C LYS A 135 -0.78 -8.41 -5.44
N TRP A 136 -0.97 -7.15 -5.85
CA TRP A 136 -0.67 -5.95 -5.07
C TRP A 136 -1.03 -6.03 -3.59
N PRO A 137 -2.26 -6.42 -3.19
CA PRO A 137 -2.62 -6.38 -1.78
C PRO A 137 -1.78 -7.33 -0.92
N PHE A 138 -1.31 -8.45 -1.45
CA PHE A 138 -0.62 -9.45 -0.63
C PHE A 138 0.71 -8.94 -0.03
N PRO A 139 1.76 -8.64 -0.82
CA PRO A 139 3.03 -8.22 -0.25
C PRO A 139 2.94 -6.84 0.41
N THR A 140 2.12 -5.92 -0.14
CA THR A 140 2.01 -4.56 0.42
C THR A 140 1.21 -4.53 1.72
N TYR A 141 0.30 -5.49 1.96
CA TYR A 141 -0.33 -5.65 3.26
C TYR A 141 0.70 -6.03 4.32
N PHE A 142 1.53 -7.05 4.06
CA PHE A 142 2.52 -7.48 5.04
C PHE A 142 3.59 -6.41 5.29
N LEU A 143 4.02 -5.67 4.27
CA LEU A 143 4.87 -4.48 4.45
C LEU A 143 4.19 -3.47 5.38
N PHE A 144 2.95 -3.07 5.06
CA PHE A 144 2.18 -2.08 5.80
C PHE A 144 1.94 -2.45 7.27
N ILE A 145 1.55 -3.68 7.56
CA ILE A 145 1.26 -4.11 8.95
C ILE A 145 2.51 -4.44 9.75
N CYS A 146 3.64 -4.77 9.13
CA CYS A 146 4.91 -4.98 9.85
C CYS A 146 5.66 -3.67 10.07
N HIS A 147 5.45 -2.68 9.20
CA HIS A 147 6.14 -1.38 9.21
C HIS A 147 5.14 -0.22 9.01
N PRO A 148 4.12 -0.07 9.88
CA PRO A 148 3.04 0.93 9.70
C PRO A 148 3.55 2.36 9.71
N GLU A 149 4.70 2.62 10.33
CA GLU A 149 5.36 3.91 10.36
C GLU A 149 5.87 4.38 8.99
N THR A 150 6.22 3.47 8.07
CA THR A 150 6.83 3.84 6.78
C THR A 150 6.12 3.28 5.56
N GLU A 151 5.46 2.12 5.64
CA GLU A 151 5.03 1.41 4.45
C GLU A 151 3.54 1.58 4.15
N MET A 152 3.19 1.64 2.87
CA MET A 152 1.82 1.87 2.41
C MET A 152 1.18 0.58 1.86
N PHE A 153 -0.08 0.32 2.23
CA PHE A 153 -0.88 -0.77 1.67
C PHE A 153 -1.53 -0.38 0.34
N VAL A 154 -1.30 -1.18 -0.71
CA VAL A 154 -1.76 -0.87 -2.07
C VAL A 154 -2.95 -1.74 -2.45
N LYS A 155 -4.13 -1.11 -2.46
CA LYS A 155 -5.30 -1.59 -3.20
C LYS A 155 -5.36 -0.91 -4.57
N PRO A 156 -5.18 -1.64 -5.70
CA PRO A 156 -5.09 -1.07 -7.04
C PRO A 156 -6.09 0.06 -7.33
N ARG A 157 -7.39 -0.19 -7.17
CA ARG A 157 -8.46 0.79 -7.47
C ARG A 157 -8.50 2.01 -6.54
N THR A 158 -7.89 1.93 -5.36
CA THR A 158 -7.80 3.05 -4.42
C THR A 158 -6.52 3.84 -4.66
N ALA A 159 -5.41 3.14 -4.94
CA ALA A 159 -4.15 3.75 -5.33
C ALA A 159 -4.28 4.52 -6.65
N GLU A 160 -4.91 3.94 -7.69
CA GLU A 160 -5.19 4.66 -8.95
C GLU A 160 -6.03 5.91 -8.72
N TRP A 161 -7.06 5.83 -7.86
CA TRP A 161 -7.88 6.98 -7.53
C TRP A 161 -7.06 8.08 -6.86
N LEU A 162 -6.21 7.74 -5.90
CA LEU A 162 -5.34 8.69 -5.20
C LEU A 162 -4.34 9.33 -6.15
N LEU A 163 -3.59 8.53 -6.91
CA LEU A 163 -2.59 9.02 -7.85
C LEU A 163 -3.24 9.97 -8.84
N LYS A 164 -4.41 9.59 -9.38
CA LYS A 164 -5.16 10.43 -10.31
C LYS A 164 -5.64 11.73 -9.66
N PHE A 165 -6.20 11.68 -8.45
CA PHE A 165 -6.61 12.87 -7.69
C PHE A 165 -5.43 13.82 -7.46
N MET A 166 -4.25 13.26 -7.24
CA MET A 166 -3.01 14.01 -7.09
C MET A 166 -2.40 14.48 -8.41
N GLY A 167 -3.00 14.17 -9.56
CA GLY A 167 -2.58 14.63 -10.90
C GLY A 167 -1.58 13.70 -11.59
N LEU A 168 -1.37 12.50 -11.06
CA LEU A 168 -0.51 11.46 -11.64
C LEU A 168 -1.40 10.32 -12.15
N PRO A 169 -1.87 10.32 -13.40
CA PRO A 169 -2.80 9.30 -13.92
C PRO A 169 -2.10 7.97 -14.25
N LEU A 170 -1.28 7.46 -13.32
CA LEU A 170 -0.61 6.17 -13.41
C LEU A 170 -1.61 5.04 -13.10
N ARG A 171 -1.62 4.01 -13.92
CA ARG A 171 -2.40 2.80 -13.68
C ARG A 171 -1.67 1.88 -12.71
N VAL A 172 -2.41 1.28 -11.78
CA VAL A 172 -1.91 0.27 -10.84
C VAL A 172 -2.57 -1.05 -11.23
N SER A 173 -1.94 -1.77 -12.15
CA SER A 173 -2.43 -3.04 -12.69
C SER A 173 -1.30 -4.06 -12.80
N GLY A 174 -1.66 -5.32 -13.11
CA GLY A 174 -0.68 -6.39 -13.24
C GLY A 174 0.03 -6.76 -11.93
N PRO A 175 1.20 -7.41 -12.02
CA PRO A 175 2.05 -7.72 -10.88
C PRO A 175 2.52 -6.47 -10.11
N PRO A 176 2.74 -6.57 -8.79
CA PRO A 176 3.48 -5.58 -8.02
C PRO A 176 4.84 -5.25 -8.67
N ASN A 177 5.23 -3.99 -8.64
CA ASN A 177 6.55 -3.56 -9.12
C ASN A 177 7.06 -2.36 -8.31
N GLY A 178 8.38 -2.22 -8.24
CA GLY A 178 9.04 -1.20 -7.42
C GLY A 178 8.74 0.23 -7.89
N GLU A 179 8.69 0.47 -9.20
CA GLU A 179 8.44 1.80 -9.77
C GLU A 179 7.05 2.33 -9.38
N THR A 180 6.00 1.54 -9.61
CA THR A 180 4.62 1.90 -9.27
C THR A 180 4.45 2.03 -7.76
N TYR A 181 5.10 1.17 -6.96
CA TYR A 181 5.07 1.28 -5.50
C TYR A 181 5.71 2.59 -5.02
N THR A 182 6.84 2.98 -5.62
CA THR A 182 7.53 4.24 -5.32
C THR A 182 6.62 5.44 -5.56
N ALA A 183 5.89 5.46 -6.68
CA ALA A 183 4.95 6.55 -6.97
C ALA A 183 3.80 6.62 -5.94
N VAL A 184 3.21 5.47 -5.56
CA VAL A 184 2.15 5.42 -4.54
C VAL A 184 2.68 5.85 -3.17
N HIS A 185 3.83 5.31 -2.77
CA HIS A 185 4.48 5.61 -1.50
C HIS A 185 4.85 7.09 -1.37
N HIS A 186 5.40 7.68 -2.44
CA HIS A 186 5.72 9.10 -2.48
C HIS A 186 4.50 9.98 -2.24
N VAL A 187 3.38 9.70 -2.94
CA VAL A 187 2.14 10.45 -2.76
C VAL A 187 1.54 10.27 -1.36
N ALA A 188 1.57 9.05 -0.81
CA ALA A 188 1.13 8.78 0.55
C ALA A 188 1.98 9.53 1.60
N SER A 189 3.30 9.59 1.38
CA SER A 189 4.24 10.32 2.24
C SER A 189 4.00 11.82 2.20
N LEU A 190 3.78 12.40 1.01
CA LEU A 190 3.41 13.83 0.92
C LEU A 190 2.10 14.12 1.66
N LEU A 191 1.11 13.23 1.53
CA LEU A 191 -0.16 13.39 2.23
C LEU A 191 0.00 13.25 3.75
N HIS A 192 0.85 12.34 4.23
CA HIS A 192 1.21 12.27 5.65
C HIS A 192 1.75 13.62 6.16
N GLU A 193 2.70 14.20 5.44
CA GLU A 193 3.32 15.47 5.81
C GLU A 193 2.32 16.63 5.90
N GLU A 194 1.33 16.64 4.99
CA GLU A 194 0.24 17.61 4.94
C GLU A 194 -0.83 17.39 6.01
N LEU A 195 -0.97 16.16 6.49
CA LEU A 195 -1.94 15.79 7.53
C LEU A 195 -1.42 15.95 8.96
N ARG A 196 -0.14 16.29 9.15
CA ARG A 196 0.44 16.55 10.49
C ARG A 196 -0.30 17.57 11.35
N PRO A 197 -0.81 18.69 10.82
CA PRO A 197 -1.61 19.63 11.62
C PRO A 197 -2.89 19.00 12.20
N PHE A 198 -3.32 17.86 11.65
CA PHE A 198 -4.49 17.08 12.09
C PHE A 198 -4.11 15.87 12.94
N GLY A 199 -2.84 15.75 13.38
CA GLY A 199 -2.41 14.69 14.29
C GLY A 199 -2.28 13.31 13.68
N VAL A 200 -2.02 13.19 12.36
CA VAL A 200 -1.67 11.92 11.72
C VAL A 200 -0.44 11.30 12.40
N ARG A 201 -0.48 9.98 12.64
CA ARG A 201 0.60 9.27 13.36
C ARG A 201 1.49 8.44 12.45
N ASP A 202 0.88 7.71 11.52
CA ASP A 202 1.56 6.71 10.70
C ASP A 202 0.78 6.42 9.40
N MET A 203 1.22 5.44 8.62
CA MET A 203 0.54 5.05 7.39
C MET A 203 -0.80 4.35 7.63
N VAL A 204 -1.12 3.88 8.85
CA VAL A 204 -2.47 3.35 9.15
C VAL A 204 -3.48 4.48 9.10
N ASP A 205 -3.13 5.62 9.68
CA ASP A 205 -3.96 6.83 9.63
C ASP A 205 -4.10 7.31 8.17
N VAL A 206 -3.00 7.42 7.42
CA VAL A 206 -2.99 7.85 6.02
C VAL A 206 -3.82 6.91 5.13
N GLN A 207 -3.62 5.59 5.26
CA GLN A 207 -4.35 4.59 4.50
C GLN A 207 -5.85 4.64 4.77
N SER A 208 -6.23 4.84 6.04
CA SER A 208 -7.62 4.98 6.46
C SER A 208 -8.26 6.24 5.90
N PHE A 209 -7.55 7.35 5.93
CA PHE A 209 -8.00 8.62 5.35
C PHE A 209 -8.21 8.50 3.83
N ILE A 210 -7.22 7.96 3.11
CA ILE A 210 -7.31 7.70 1.66
C ILE A 210 -8.50 6.80 1.34
N TRP A 211 -8.70 5.73 2.11
CA TRP A 211 -9.80 4.79 1.91
C TRP A 211 -11.17 5.47 1.99
N VAL A 212 -11.40 6.25 3.05
CA VAL A 212 -12.66 6.99 3.26
C VAL A 212 -12.86 8.00 2.14
N CYS A 213 -11.83 8.78 1.79
CA CYS A 213 -11.92 9.76 0.72
C CYS A 213 -12.23 9.12 -0.63
N ALA A 214 -11.54 8.02 -0.98
CA ALA A 214 -11.78 7.30 -2.22
C ALA A 214 -13.21 6.71 -2.27
N TYR A 215 -13.71 6.24 -1.13
CA TYR A 215 -15.05 5.68 -1.02
C TYR A 215 -16.13 6.76 -1.20
N GLU A 216 -16.01 7.91 -0.53
CA GLU A 216 -16.95 9.02 -0.66
C GLU A 216 -16.85 9.72 -2.03
N GLY A 217 -15.64 9.86 -2.57
CA GLY A 217 -15.41 10.41 -3.92
C GLY A 217 -16.13 9.61 -5.00
N LYS A 218 -16.05 8.27 -4.94
CA LYS A 218 -16.76 7.37 -5.87
C LYS A 218 -18.27 7.49 -5.79
N LYS A 219 -18.85 7.78 -4.63
CA LYS A 219 -20.30 8.01 -4.49
C LYS A 219 -20.74 9.30 -5.19
N ARG A 220 -19.89 10.32 -5.19
CA ARG A 220 -20.20 11.65 -5.76
C ARG A 220 -20.36 11.62 -7.28
N THR A 221 -19.68 10.70 -7.94
CA THR A 221 -19.55 10.64 -9.40
C THR A 221 -20.46 9.60 -10.05
N GLY A 222 -21.25 8.84 -9.28
CA GLY A 222 -21.96 7.67 -9.80
C GLY A 222 -21.02 6.63 -10.45
N ARG A 223 -21.57 5.73 -11.28
CA ARG A 223 -20.79 4.75 -12.08
C ARG A 223 -20.01 5.39 -13.24
N LEU A 224 -19.55 6.64 -13.10
CA LEU A 224 -18.64 7.24 -14.07
C LEU A 224 -17.27 6.57 -13.99
N ASP A 225 -16.61 6.43 -15.14
CA ASP A 225 -15.24 5.95 -15.19
C ASP A 225 -14.28 6.94 -14.51
N ALA A 226 -13.03 6.53 -14.31
CA ALA A 226 -12.05 7.35 -13.62
C ALA A 226 -11.91 8.74 -14.28
N LYS A 227 -12.11 8.87 -15.60
CA LYS A 227 -12.10 10.13 -16.36
C LYS A 227 -13.24 11.06 -15.93
N GLY A 228 -14.47 10.58 -15.97
CA GLY A 228 -15.63 11.34 -15.50
C GLY A 228 -15.59 11.70 -14.00
N GLN A 229 -14.85 10.94 -13.19
CA GLN A 229 -14.63 11.25 -11.77
C GLN A 229 -13.80 12.54 -11.55
N VAL A 230 -12.82 12.82 -12.41
CA VAL A 230 -11.91 13.96 -12.22
C VAL A 230 -12.39 15.23 -12.91
N ASP A 231 -13.08 15.10 -14.03
CA ASP A 231 -13.63 16.26 -14.76
C ASP A 231 -14.74 17.00 -13.97
N LEU A 232 -15.34 16.34 -12.97
CA LEU A 232 -16.36 16.94 -12.09
C LEU A 232 -15.79 17.64 -10.83
N ASP A 233 -14.59 17.27 -10.39
CA ASP A 233 -13.99 17.79 -9.16
C ASP A 233 -13.03 18.98 -9.41
N ILE A 234 -12.80 19.37 -10.68
CA ILE A 234 -12.09 20.61 -11.03
C ILE A 234 -13.12 21.75 -11.17
N PRO A 235 -13.05 22.82 -10.35
CA PRO A 235 -13.93 23.98 -10.52
C PRO A 235 -13.76 24.58 -11.93
N PRO A 236 -14.84 24.94 -12.64
CA PRO A 236 -14.77 25.49 -14.00
C PRO A 236 -14.03 26.83 -14.10
N SER A 237 -13.59 27.41 -12.98
CA SER A 237 -12.91 28.70 -12.88
C SER A 237 -11.38 28.64 -12.97
N VAL A 238 -10.75 27.47 -13.16
CA VAL A 238 -9.29 27.36 -13.28
C VAL A 238 -8.90 26.97 -14.71
N PRO A 239 -8.09 27.78 -15.42
CA PRO A 239 -7.56 27.39 -16.73
C PRO A 239 -6.76 26.08 -16.61
N GLN A 240 -7.00 25.13 -17.52
CA GLN A 240 -6.19 23.92 -17.63
C GLN A 240 -4.74 24.28 -17.97
N MET A 241 -3.90 24.48 -16.96
CA MET A 241 -2.47 24.62 -17.14
C MET A 241 -1.87 23.20 -17.22
N ASN A 242 -1.39 22.83 -18.41
CA ASN A 242 -0.57 21.65 -18.64
C ASN A 242 0.60 21.67 -17.67
N THR A 243 0.49 20.92 -16.57
CA THR A 243 1.55 20.79 -15.58
C THR A 243 2.20 19.45 -15.81
N HIS A 244 3.31 19.44 -16.54
CA HIS A 244 4.18 18.28 -16.60
C HIS A 244 4.77 18.06 -15.20
N TYR A 245 4.49 16.91 -14.61
CA TYR A 245 5.31 16.39 -13.53
C TYR A 245 6.63 15.93 -14.19
N GLU A 246 7.70 16.70 -14.02
CA GLU A 246 9.04 16.17 -14.24
C GLU A 246 9.28 15.14 -13.15
N ILE A 247 9.16 13.87 -13.51
CA ILE A 247 9.91 12.81 -12.85
C ILE A 247 11.36 13.14 -13.18
N THR A 248 12.08 13.82 -12.27
CA THR A 248 13.54 13.88 -12.36
C THR A 248 14.01 12.43 -12.40
N ALA A 249 14.54 12.03 -13.56
CA ALA A 249 15.06 10.70 -13.78
C ALA A 249 15.95 10.32 -12.59
N VAL A 250 15.62 9.19 -11.96
CA VAL A 250 16.53 8.53 -11.04
C VAL A 250 17.83 8.30 -11.82
N PRO A 251 19.01 8.72 -11.33
CA PRO A 251 20.24 8.48 -12.05
C PRO A 251 20.41 6.98 -12.26
N THR A 252 20.37 6.55 -13.51
CA THR A 252 20.79 5.22 -13.90
C THR A 252 22.27 5.11 -13.53
N LEU A 253 22.59 4.51 -12.39
CA LEU A 253 23.93 4.04 -12.10
C LEU A 253 24.19 2.87 -13.05
N ILE A 254 24.63 3.20 -14.26
CA ILE A 254 25.25 2.25 -15.17
C ILE A 254 26.56 1.86 -14.49
N HIS A 255 26.57 0.68 -13.89
CA HIS A 255 27.79 0.03 -13.45
C HIS A 255 28.57 -0.32 -14.71
N GLU A 256 29.62 0.46 -15.03
CA GLU A 256 30.60 0.03 -16.02
C GLU A 256 31.25 -1.28 -15.54
N PRO A 257 31.38 -2.30 -16.40
CA PRO A 257 32.13 -3.49 -16.06
C PRO A 257 33.61 -3.14 -15.94
N ALA A 258 34.21 -3.47 -14.80
CA ALA A 258 35.65 -3.37 -14.60
C ALA A 258 36.38 -4.17 -15.69
N THR A 259 37.12 -3.47 -16.54
CA THR A 259 38.11 -4.06 -17.43
C THR A 259 39.31 -4.47 -16.59
N TRP A 260 39.57 -5.77 -16.53
CA TRP A 260 40.79 -6.32 -15.95
C TRP A 260 41.87 -6.38 -17.04
N GLU A 261 42.88 -5.51 -16.95
CA GLU A 261 44.23 -5.75 -17.48
C GLU A 261 45.19 -5.93 -16.30
#